data_AF-A0A838TDH5-F1
#
_entry.id   AF-A0A838TDH5-F1
#
_cell.length_a   1.000
_cell.length_b   1.000
_cell.length_c   1.000
_cell.angle_alpha   90.00
_cell.angle_beta   90.00
_cell.angle_gamma   90.00
#
_symmetry.space_group_name_H-M   'P 1'
#
loop_
_entity.id
_entity.type
_entity.pdbx_description
1 polymer ?
#
loop_
_entity_poly.entity_id
_entity_poly.type
_entity_poly.pdbx_seq_one_letter_code
_entity_poly.pdbx_strand_id
1 'polypeptide(L)'
;MHALVIFLQVFVAASIFFVWAVRYPNIIEEFKQYGYPDWLRDFVGILKVSFAICLLVGIGRPRAALLGGVGIALLMIAALITHLRVKNPPFKMLPSVTLCVLSLVIAYLNYRTVYPG
;
A
#
# COMPACT_ATOMS: atom_id res chain seq x y z
N MET A 1 -10.03 18.57 -8.74
CA MET A 1 -9.74 17.11 -8.78
C MET A 1 -8.25 16.80 -8.66
N HIS A 2 -7.35 17.53 -9.34
CA HIS A 2 -5.90 17.27 -9.28
C HIS A 2 -5.28 17.33 -7.87
N ALA A 3 -5.56 18.37 -7.07
CA ALA A 3 -4.98 18.50 -5.73
C ALA A 3 -5.34 17.34 -4.78
N LEU A 4 -6.57 16.83 -4.85
CA LEU A 4 -7.01 15.70 -4.04
C LEU A 4 -6.24 14.42 -4.38
N VAL A 5 -6.08 14.11 -5.68
CA VAL A 5 -5.37 12.90 -6.13
C VAL A 5 -3.91 12.95 -5.70
N ILE A 6 -3.26 14.11 -5.84
CA ILE A 6 -1.89 14.32 -5.37
C ILE A 6 -1.80 14.13 -3.85
N PHE A 7 -2.70 14.74 -3.09
CA PHE A 7 -2.74 14.57 -1.63
C PHE A 7 -2.86 13.10 -1.24
N LEU A 8 -3.77 12.36 -1.87
CA LEU A 8 -3.96 10.92 -1.61
C LEU A 8 -2.69 10.11 -1.94
N GLN A 9 -2.05 10.37 -3.08
CA GLN A 9 -0.79 9.70 -3.48
C GLN A 9 0.32 9.92 -2.45
N VAL A 10 0.52 11.18 -2.04
CA VAL A 10 1.53 11.54 -1.04
C VAL A 10 1.19 10.92 0.32
N PHE A 11 -0.07 10.98 0.74
CA PHE A 11 -0.54 10.42 2.01
C PHE A 11 -0.32 8.90 2.08
N VAL A 12 -0.70 8.16 1.04
CA VAL A 12 -0.50 6.70 0.97
C VAL A 12 0.99 6.35 0.94
N ALA A 13 1.80 7.07 0.13
CA ALA A 13 3.25 6.85 0.09
C ALA A 13 3.91 7.11 1.45
N ALA A 14 3.57 8.22 2.12
CA ALA A 14 4.08 8.55 3.44
C ALA A 14 3.67 7.52 4.50
N SER A 15 2.42 7.04 4.45
CA SER A 15 1.91 6.00 5.37
C SER A 15 2.67 4.69 5.20
N ILE A 16 2.94 4.27 3.97
CA ILE A 16 3.73 3.08 3.68
C ILE A 16 5.15 3.23 4.22
N PHE A 17 5.79 4.37 3.94
CA PHE A 17 7.15 4.64 4.41
C PHE A 17 7.22 4.65 5.95
N PHE A 18 6.26 5.28 6.62
CA PHE A 18 6.18 5.25 8.08
C PHE A 18 6.10 3.81 8.63
N VAL A 19 5.24 2.97 8.05
CA VAL A 19 5.09 1.59 8.52
C VAL A 19 6.35 0.74 8.24
N TRP A 20 6.98 0.91 7.08
CA TRP A 20 8.08 0.04 6.65
C TRP A 20 9.48 0.52 6.99
N ALA A 21 9.67 1.82 7.25
CA ALA A 21 10.94 2.37 7.71
C ALA A 21 10.93 2.59 9.22
N VAL A 22 9.95 3.33 9.74
CA VAL A 22 9.92 3.74 11.16
C VAL A 22 9.46 2.59 12.06
N ARG A 23 8.40 1.88 11.67
CA ARG A 23 7.86 0.74 12.45
C ARG A 23 8.47 -0.60 12.06
N TYR A 24 9.58 -0.62 11.31
CA TYR A 24 10.20 -1.87 10.85
C TYR A 24 10.47 -2.89 11.98
N PRO A 25 10.95 -2.50 13.18
CA PRO A 25 11.12 -3.46 14.28
C PRO A 25 9.82 -4.17 14.68
N ASN A 26 8.68 -3.46 14.72
CA ASN A 26 7.38 -4.08 14.97
C ASN A 26 6.98 -5.02 13.84
N ILE A 27 7.30 -4.69 12.59
CA ILE A 27 7.03 -5.57 11.44
C ILE A 27 7.83 -6.87 11.54
N ILE A 28 9.07 -6.84 12.03
CA ILE A 28 9.87 -8.05 12.29
C ILE A 28 9.15 -8.94 13.30
N GLU A 29 8.68 -8.39 14.42
CA GLU A 29 7.95 -9.12 15.45
C GLU A 29 6.62 -9.68 14.94
N GLU A 30 5.86 -8.88 14.18
CA GLU A 30 4.60 -9.29 13.57
C GLU A 30 4.80 -10.47 12.61
N PHE A 31 5.79 -10.42 11.72
CA PHE A 31 6.05 -11.52 10.77
C PHE A 31 6.49 -12.80 11.48
N LYS A 32 7.27 -12.70 12.58
CA LYS A 32 7.60 -13.84 13.44
C LYS A 32 6.35 -14.44 14.08
N GLN A 33 5.44 -13.61 14.59
CA GLN A 33 4.16 -14.06 15.15
C GLN A 33 3.27 -14.71 14.07
N TYR A 34 3.34 -14.24 12.83
CA TYR A 34 2.60 -14.82 11.70
C TYR A 34 3.20 -16.15 11.21
N GLY A 35 4.38 -16.53 11.69
CA GLY A 35 5.09 -17.73 11.25
C GLY A 35 5.62 -17.63 9.82
N TYR A 36 5.89 -16.41 9.34
CA TYR A 36 6.41 -16.16 8.00
C TYR A 36 7.93 -15.97 7.99
N PRO A 37 8.62 -16.40 6.92
CA PRO A 37 10.07 -16.26 6.82
C PRO A 37 10.48 -14.81 6.53
N ASP A 38 11.69 -14.44 6.96
CA ASP A 38 12.24 -13.08 6.81
C ASP A 38 12.32 -12.61 5.35
N TRP A 39 12.62 -13.51 4.41
CA TRP A 39 12.68 -13.15 2.99
C TRP A 39 11.34 -12.64 2.45
N LEU A 40 10.22 -13.19 2.94
CA LEU A 40 8.89 -12.76 2.52
C LEU A 40 8.58 -11.37 3.05
N ARG A 41 8.97 -11.09 4.30
CA ARG A 41 8.87 -9.75 4.88
C ARG A 41 9.62 -8.74 4.01
N ASP A 42 10.89 -9.02 3.72
CA ASP A 42 11.73 -8.07 2.99
C ASP A 42 11.27 -7.89 1.54
N PHE A 43 10.83 -8.97 0.89
CA PHE A 43 10.21 -8.91 -0.44
C PHE A 43 8.95 -8.03 -0.46
N VAL A 44 8.02 -8.23 0.48
CA VAL A 44 6.81 -7.42 0.60
C VAL A 44 7.17 -5.94 0.89
N GLY A 45 8.18 -5.70 1.72
CA GLY A 45 8.68 -4.36 2.02
C GLY A 45 9.22 -3.64 0.79
N ILE A 46 10.09 -4.30 0.02
CA ILE A 46 10.66 -3.77 -1.22
C ILE A 46 9.54 -3.44 -2.22
N LEU A 47 8.56 -4.32 -2.38
CA LEU A 47 7.43 -4.07 -3.27
C LEU A 47 6.60 -2.86 -2.82
N LYS A 48 6.29 -2.76 -1.52
CA LYS A 48 5.52 -1.62 -0.97
C LYS A 48 6.25 -0.31 -1.19
N VAL A 49 7.55 -0.25 -0.92
CA VAL A 49 8.37 0.96 -1.16
C VAL A 49 8.44 1.28 -2.65
N SER A 50 8.61 0.28 -3.52
CA SER A 50 8.65 0.47 -4.97
C SER A 50 7.34 1.05 -5.51
N PHE A 51 6.19 0.53 -5.07
CA PHE A 51 4.89 1.06 -5.46
C PHE A 51 4.59 2.42 -4.83
N ALA A 52 5.07 2.70 -3.61
CA ALA A 52 4.99 4.04 -3.03
C ALA A 52 5.77 5.07 -3.86
N ILE A 53 6.96 4.71 -4.35
CA ILE A 53 7.72 5.54 -5.30
C ILE A 53 6.94 5.72 -6.62
N CYS A 54 6.31 4.66 -7.14
CA CYS A 54 5.45 4.75 -8.32
C CYS A 54 4.29 5.73 -8.10
N LEU A 55 3.69 5.77 -6.90
CA LEU A 55 2.67 6.76 -6.56
C LEU A 55 3.23 8.19 -6.60
N LEU A 56 4.45 8.43 -6.11
CA LEU A 56 5.06 9.77 -6.15
C LEU A 56 5.43 10.20 -7.58
N VAL A 57 6.06 9.31 -8.36
CA VAL A 57 6.32 9.54 -9.81
C VAL A 57 5.00 9.76 -10.56
N GLY A 58 3.94 9.10 -10.08
CA GLY A 58 2.58 9.19 -10.57
C GLY A 58 1.99 10.59 -10.60
N ILE A 59 2.49 11.52 -9.78
CA ILE A 59 2.03 12.93 -9.76
C ILE A 59 2.23 13.59 -11.13
N GLY A 60 3.34 13.29 -11.81
CA GLY A 60 3.62 13.77 -13.17
C GLY A 60 3.26 12.76 -14.27
N ARG A 61 3.04 11.49 -13.93
CA ARG A 61 2.79 10.40 -14.89
C ARG A 61 1.64 9.49 -14.42
N PRO A 62 0.39 9.76 -14.80
CA PRO A 62 -0.79 9.05 -14.29
C PRO A 62 -0.73 7.51 -14.43
N ARG A 63 -0.05 6.99 -15.46
CA ARG A 63 0.19 5.54 -15.63
C ARG A 63 0.98 4.91 -14.47
N ALA A 64 1.95 5.64 -13.91
CA ALA A 64 2.73 5.18 -12.76
C ALA A 64 1.88 5.21 -11.47
N ALA A 65 1.01 6.21 -11.32
CA ALA A 65 0.05 6.28 -10.21
C ALA A 65 -0.94 5.11 -10.24
N LEU A 66 -1.43 4.76 -11.43
CA LEU A 66 -2.30 3.60 -11.65
C LEU A 66 -1.61 2.30 -11.23
N LEU A 67 -0.37 2.07 -11.71
CA LEU A 67 0.42 0.89 -11.35
C LEU A 67 0.67 0.82 -9.83
N GLY A 68 1.09 1.93 -9.22
CA GLY A 68 1.34 2.02 -7.78
C GLY A 68 0.09 1.75 -6.95
N GLY A 69 -1.05 2.35 -7.33
CA GLY A 69 -2.32 2.16 -6.63
C GLY A 69 -2.81 0.72 -6.69
N VAL A 70 -2.78 0.09 -7.87
CA VAL A 70 -3.14 -1.33 -8.03
C VAL A 70 -2.18 -2.23 -7.24
N GLY A 71 -0.87 -1.99 -7.35
CA GLY A 71 0.15 -2.78 -6.65
C GLY A 71 -0.01 -2.73 -5.13
N ILE A 72 -0.22 -1.54 -4.56
CA ILE A 72 -0.49 -1.41 -3.11
C ILE A 72 -1.81 -2.08 -2.73
N ALA A 73 -2.88 -1.89 -3.49
CA ALA A 73 -4.16 -2.52 -3.19
C ALA A 73 -4.05 -4.05 -3.15
N LEU A 74 -3.35 -4.66 -4.10
CA LEU A 74 -3.08 -6.11 -4.11
C LEU A 74 -2.31 -6.56 -2.85
N LEU A 75 -1.26 -5.82 -2.46
CA LEU A 75 -0.50 -6.13 -1.24
C LEU A 75 -1.33 -5.94 0.03
N MET A 76 -2.26 -4.97 0.06
CA MET A 76 -3.16 -4.79 1.20
C MET A 76 -4.17 -5.94 1.30
N ILE A 77 -4.69 -6.44 0.17
CA ILE A 77 -5.56 -7.63 0.15
C ILE A 77 -4.80 -8.85 0.71
N ALA A 78 -3.56 -9.07 0.27
CA ALA A 78 -2.72 -10.13 0.82
C ALA A 78 -2.50 -9.98 2.34
N ALA A 79 -2.23 -8.76 2.82
CA ALA A 79 -2.08 -8.47 4.24
C ALA A 79 -3.38 -8.74 5.03
N LEU A 80 -4.54 -8.36 4.48
CA LEU A 80 -5.85 -8.65 5.10
C LEU A 80 -6.10 -10.15 5.23
N ILE A 81 -5.77 -10.93 4.19
CA ILE A 81 -5.85 -12.40 4.24
C ILE A 81 -4.95 -12.94 5.37
N THR A 82 -3.73 -12.43 5.52
CA THR A 82 -2.84 -12.81 6.63
C THR A 82 -3.48 -12.49 7.98
N HIS A 83 -4.00 -11.27 8.19
CA HIS A 83 -4.62 -10.90 9.46
C HIS A 83 -5.83 -11.78 9.79
N LEU A 84 -6.67 -12.12 8.81
CA LEU A 84 -7.80 -13.03 8.99
C LEU A 84 -7.32 -14.45 9.34
N ARG A 85 -6.29 -14.95 8.64
CA ARG A 85 -5.73 -16.29 8.87
C ARG A 85 -5.17 -16.45 10.28
N VAL A 86 -4.46 -15.45 10.79
CA VAL A 86 -3.87 -15.45 12.14
C VAL A 86 -4.85 -14.98 13.22
N LYS A 87 -6.12 -14.72 12.84
CA LYS A 87 -7.20 -14.25 13.74
C LYS A 87 -6.80 -13.01 14.54
N ASN A 88 -6.11 -12.07 13.88
CA ASN A 88 -5.75 -10.79 14.50
C ASN A 88 -7.02 -10.01 14.87
N PRO A 89 -7.01 -9.24 15.97
CA PRO A 89 -8.15 -8.44 16.33
C PRO A 89 -8.41 -7.34 15.28
N PRO A 90 -9.69 -6.96 15.03
CA PRO A 90 -10.07 -6.13 13.88
C PRO A 90 -9.35 -4.78 13.80
N PHE A 91 -9.01 -4.18 14.94
CA PHE A 91 -8.31 -2.90 14.97
C PHE A 91 -6.91 -2.97 14.31
N LYS A 92 -6.24 -4.13 14.33
CA LYS A 92 -4.95 -4.32 13.64
C LYS A 92 -5.09 -4.38 12.13
N MET A 93 -6.31 -4.63 11.62
CA MET A 93 -6.60 -4.68 10.18
C MET A 93 -6.93 -3.30 9.61
N LEU A 94 -7.29 -2.32 10.46
CA LEU A 94 -7.69 -0.98 10.03
C LEU A 94 -6.68 -0.33 9.08
N PRO A 95 -5.35 -0.33 9.35
CA PRO A 95 -4.40 0.27 8.42
C PRO A 95 -4.45 -0.38 7.03
N SER A 96 -4.52 -1.71 6.97
CA SER A 96 -4.56 -2.45 5.71
C SER A 96 -5.86 -2.19 4.95
N VAL A 97 -7.01 -2.12 5.62
CA VAL A 97 -8.30 -1.78 4.98
C VAL A 97 -8.28 -0.35 4.44
N THR A 98 -7.86 0.61 5.27
CA THR A 98 -7.83 2.03 4.89
C THR A 98 -6.90 2.25 3.70
N LEU A 99 -5.68 1.72 3.73
CA LEU A 99 -4.75 1.85 2.62
C LEU A 99 -5.22 1.13 1.36
N CYS A 100 -5.94 0.00 1.48
CA CYS A 100 -6.53 -0.68 0.33
C CYS A 100 -7.55 0.23 -0.39
N VAL A 101 -8.50 0.78 0.36
CA VAL A 101 -9.55 1.66 -0.18
C VAL A 101 -8.93 2.89 -0.83
N LEU A 102 -8.00 3.57 -0.13
CA LEU A 102 -7.34 4.76 -0.67
C LEU A 102 -6.55 4.44 -1.96
N SER A 103 -5.86 3.30 -2.01
CA SER A 103 -5.07 2.92 -3.19
C SER A 103 -5.96 2.56 -4.39
N LEU A 104 -7.12 1.92 -4.15
CA LEU A 104 -8.13 1.68 -5.18
C LEU A 104 -8.74 2.98 -5.71
N VAL A 105 -9.03 3.94 -4.83
CA VAL A 105 -9.51 5.28 -5.24
C VAL A 105 -8.47 5.99 -6.10
N ILE A 106 -7.19 5.98 -5.71
CA ILE A 106 -6.09 6.56 -6.50
C ILE A 106 -6.01 5.88 -7.88
N ALA A 107 -6.03 4.55 -7.91
CA ALA A 107 -5.98 3.78 -9.15
C ALA A 107 -7.15 4.13 -10.08
N TYR A 108 -8.38 4.14 -9.56
CA TYR A 108 -9.57 4.46 -10.34
C TYR A 108 -9.53 5.89 -10.91
N LEU A 109 -9.14 6.88 -10.10
CA LEU A 109 -9.07 8.27 -10.56
C LEU A 109 -8.00 8.46 -11.65
N ASN A 110 -6.84 7.81 -11.52
CA ASN A 110 -5.79 7.88 -12.53
C ASN A 110 -6.12 7.07 -13.78
N TYR A 111 -6.83 5.93 -13.65
CA TYR A 111 -7.33 5.16 -14.79
C TYR A 111 -8.20 6.03 -15.71
N ARG A 112 -9.13 6.80 -15.13
CA ARG A 112 -10.00 7.72 -15.89
C ARG A 112 -9.22 8.83 -16.60
N THR A 113 -8.08 9.24 -16.06
CA THR A 113 -7.20 10.22 -16.72
C THR A 113 -6.39 9.61 -17.86
N VAL A 114 -5.94 8.35 -17.73
CA VAL A 114 -5.15 7.66 -18.77
C VAL A 114 -6.01 7.20 -19.94
N TYR A 115 -7.22 6.73 -19.66
CA TYR A 115 -8.17 6.21 -20.65
C TYR A 115 -9.46 7.03 -20.61
N PRO A 116 -9.45 8.27 -21.12
CA PRO A 116 -10.67 9.03 -21.32
C PRO A 116 -11.47 8.34 -22.42
N GLY A 117 -12.63 7.77 -22.05
CA GLY A 117 -13.60 7.23 -22.99
C GLY A 117 -14.30 8.34 -23.77
#